data_AF-A0A930TTH3-F1
#
_entry.id   AF-A0A930TTH3-F1
#
_cell.length_a   1.000
_cell.length_b   1.000
_cell.length_c   1.000
_cell.angle_alpha   90.00
_cell.angle_beta   90.00
_cell.angle_gamma   90.00
#
_symmetry.space_group_name_H-M   'P 1'
#
loop_
_entity.id
_entity.type
_entity.pdbx_description
1 polymer ?
#
loop_
_entity_poly.entity_id
_entity_poly.type
_entity_poly.pdbx_seq_one_letter_code
_entity_poly.pdbx_strand_id
1 'polypeptide(L)' 'EVWGYTPERHVDTRVVDVHISRLRAKLEDDPSNPELILTARGTGYLFQRITDSTVEID' A
#
# COMPACT_ATOMS: atom_id res chain seq x y z
N GLU A 1 13.50 -8.66 -9.21
CA GLU A 1 12.58 -9.53 -8.46
C GLU A 1 12.63 -9.10 -6.99
N VAL A 2 11.49 -8.81 -6.35
CA VAL A 2 11.48 -8.08 -5.05
C VAL A 2 11.36 -9.03 -3.84
N TRP A 3 10.85 -10.25 -4.02
CA TRP A 3 10.55 -11.12 -2.87
C TRP A 3 10.97 -12.60 -2.99
N GLY A 4 11.51 -13.06 -4.13
CA GLY A 4 12.13 -14.38 -4.26
C GLY A 4 11.30 -15.54 -3.69
N TYR A 5 10.04 -15.67 -4.08
CA TYR A 5 9.17 -16.75 -3.60
C TYR A 5 9.29 -17.98 -4.50
N THR A 6 9.75 -19.10 -3.93
CA THR A 6 9.60 -20.41 -4.55
C THR A 6 8.12 -20.80 -4.62
N PRO A 7 7.61 -21.35 -5.74
CA PRO A 7 6.18 -21.62 -5.98
C PRO A 7 5.50 -22.56 -4.98
N GLU A 8 6.27 -23.22 -4.12
CA GLU A 8 5.83 -24.30 -3.24
C GLU A 8 5.17 -23.80 -1.95
N ARG A 9 5.30 -22.51 -1.61
CA ARG A 9 4.70 -21.93 -0.42
C ARG A 9 3.48 -21.10 -0.81
N HIS A 10 2.30 -21.59 -0.46
CA HIS A 10 1.09 -20.75 -0.37
C HIS A 10 1.38 -19.64 0.65
N VAL A 11 1.87 -18.50 0.16
CA VAL A 11 2.02 -17.31 0.99
C VAL A 11 0.60 -16.90 1.36
N ASP A 12 0.28 -16.98 2.65
CA ASP A 12 -1.02 -16.63 3.17
C ASP A 12 -1.22 -15.12 2.94
N THR A 13 -1.89 -14.77 1.84
CA THR A 13 -2.15 -13.40 1.41
C THR A 13 -2.85 -12.59 2.50
N ARG A 14 -3.54 -13.27 3.43
CA ARG A 14 -4.14 -12.68 4.63
C ARG A 14 -3.10 -11.98 5.51
N VAL A 15 -1.86 -12.45 5.53
CA VAL A 15 -0.77 -11.81 6.28
C VAL A 15 -0.45 -10.45 5.65
N VAL A 16 -0.37 -10.35 4.32
CA VAL A 16 -0.13 -9.07 3.63
C VAL A 16 -1.26 -8.09 3.92
N ASP A 17 -2.51 -8.53 3.80
CA ASP A 17 -3.70 -7.70 4.03
C ASP A 17 -3.73 -7.13 5.45
N VAL A 18 -3.36 -7.92 6.46
CA VAL A 18 -3.24 -7.48 7.86
C VAL A 18 -2.19 -6.38 8.00
N HIS A 19 -1.03 -6.51 7.36
CA HIS A 19 0.01 -5.50 7.44
C HIS A 19 -0.39 -4.22 6.70
N ILE A 20 -1.04 -4.33 5.53
CA ILE A 20 -1.56 -3.18 4.80
C ILE A 20 -2.63 -2.44 5.61
N SER A 21 -3.55 -3.17 6.26
CA SER A 21 -4.55 -2.58 7.14
C SER A 21 -3.90 -1.80 8.30
N ARG A 22 -2.87 -2.37 8.94
CA ARG A 22 -2.12 -1.71 10.01
C ARG A 22 -1.34 -0.49 9.53
N LEU A 23 -0.81 -0.52 8.30
CA LEU A 23 -0.12 0.63 7.72
C LEU A 23 -1.09 1.76 7.42
N ARG A 24 -2.24 1.46 6.78
CA ARG A 24 -3.27 2.47 6.52
C ARG A 24 -3.76 3.13 7.80
N ALA A 25 -3.99 2.35 8.85
CA ALA A 25 -4.37 2.88 10.17
C ALA A 25 -3.35 3.84 10.81
N LYS A 26 -2.07 3.80 10.37
CA LYS A 26 -1.01 4.65 10.92
C LYS A 26 -0.64 5.82 10.01
N LEU A 27 -0.89 5.71 8.71
CA LEU A 27 -0.38 6.63 7.70
C LEU A 27 -1.47 7.46 7.02
N GLU A 28 -2.71 6.96 6.98
CA GLU A 28 -3.82 7.60 6.29
C GLU A 28 -4.71 8.33 7.31
N ASP A 29 -5.28 9.47 6.92
CA ASP A 29 -6.28 10.16 7.73
C ASP A 29 -7.59 9.37 7.79
N ASP A 30 -8.01 8.78 6.66
CA ASP A 30 -9.11 7.81 6.58
C ASP A 30 -8.63 6.47 5.99
N PRO A 31 -8.37 5.45 6.83
CA PRO A 31 -7.91 4.14 6.38
C PRO A 31 -8.90 3.41 5.45
N SER A 32 -10.19 3.78 5.47
CA SER A 32 -11.23 3.20 4.62
C SER A 32 -11.26 3.83 3.22
N ASN A 33 -10.74 5.05 3.09
CA ASN A 33 -10.54 5.77 1.85
C ASN A 33 -9.06 6.18 1.70
N PRO A 34 -8.15 5.21 1.48
CA PRO A 34 -6.71 5.45 1.50
C PRO A 34 -6.24 6.28 0.30
N GLU A 35 -5.31 7.20 0.53
CA GLU A 35 -4.69 8.03 -0.51
C GLU A 35 -3.23 7.63 -0.77
N LEU A 36 -2.53 7.08 0.22
CA LEU A 36 -1.13 6.67 0.11
C LEU A 36 -0.98 5.22 -0.35
N ILE A 37 -1.71 4.28 0.26
CA ILE A 37 -1.63 2.85 -0.06
C ILE A 37 -2.90 2.42 -0.78
N LEU A 38 -2.86 2.36 -2.11
CA LEU A 38 -4.01 2.06 -2.96
C LEU A 38 -4.14 0.56 -3.24
N THR A 39 -5.38 0.08 -3.39
CA THR A 39 -5.63 -1.30 -3.81
C THR A 39 -5.62 -1.39 -5.34
N ALA A 40 -4.65 -2.12 -5.90
CA ALA A 40 -4.63 -2.52 -7.30
C ALA A 40 -5.34 -3.87 -7.46
N ARG A 41 -6.65 -3.83 -7.74
CA ARG A 41 -7.48 -5.04 -7.83
C ARG A 41 -6.88 -6.07 -8.78
N GLY A 42 -6.78 -7.33 -8.33
CA GLY A 42 -6.17 -8.43 -9.09
C GLY A 42 -4.65 -8.44 -9.15
N THR A 43 -3.98 -7.43 -8.58
CA THR A 43 -2.51 -7.30 -8.58
C THR A 43 -1.92 -7.17 -7.17
N GLY A 44 -2.59 -6.46 -6.27
CA GLY A 44 -2.13 -6.22 -4.90
C GLY A 44 -2.32 -4.77 -4.47
N TYR A 45 -1.25 -4.13 -4.02
CA TYR A 45 -1.26 -2.76 -3.49
C TYR A 45 -0.20 -1.88 -4.16
N LEU A 46 -0.48 -0.58 -4.25
CA LEU A 46 0.40 0.44 -4.82
C LEU A 46 0.65 1.52 -3.77
N PHE A 47 1.83 2.14 -3.80
CA PHE A 47 2.15 3.30 -2.97
C PHE A 47 2.16 4.56 -3.84
N GLN A 48 1.39 5.56 -3.44
CA GLN A 48 1.30 6.85 -4.12
C GLN A 48 2.61 7.63 -3.93
N ARG A 49 3.12 8.22 -5.01
CA ARG A 49 4.29 9.10 -4.91
C ARG A 49 3.85 10.44 -4.31
N ILE A 50 4.37 10.77 -3.14
CA ILE A 50 4.26 12.11 -2.58
C ILE A 50 5.12 13.02 -3.45
N THR A 51 4.47 13.96 -4.13
CA THR A 51 5.16 15.01 -4.88
C THR A 51 5.03 16.25 -4.03
N ASP A 52 6.15 16.87 -3.65
CA ASP A 52 6.11 18.18 -2.98
C ASP A 52 5.52 19.19 -3.97
N SER A 53 4.22 19.42 -3.85
CA SER A 53 3.59 20.61 -4.39
C SER A 53 4.11 21.77 -3.56
N THR A 54 5.27 22.30 -3.94
CA THR A 54 5.71 23.61 -3.46
C THR A 54 4.62 24.58 -3.89
N VAL A 55 3.81 25.03 -2.93
CA VAL A 55 2.85 26.10 -3.13
C VAL A 55 3.67 27.30 -3.58
N GLU A 56 3.63 27.61 -4.87
CA GLU A 56 4.03 28.92 -5.34
C GLU A 56 3.00 29.89 -4.75
N ILE A 57 3.43 30.60 -3.71
CA ILE A 57 2.74 31.74 -3.15
C ILE A 57 2.83 32.85 -4.21
N ASP A 58 1.71 33.19 -4.82
CA ASP A 58 1.46 34.52 -5.40
C ASP A 58 0.98 35.46 -4.27
#